data_AF-A0AA43J8Q6-F1
#
_entry.id   AF-A0AA43J8Q6-F1
#
_cell.length_a   1.000
_cell.length_b   1.000
_cell.length_c   1.000
_cell.angle_alpha   90.00
_cell.angle_beta   90.00
_cell.angle_gamma   90.00
#
_symmetry.space_group_name_H-M   'P 1'
#
loop_
_entity.id
_entity.type
_entity.pdbx_description
1 polymer ?
#
loop_
_entity_poly.entity_id
_entity_poly.type
_entity_poly.pdbx_seq_one_letter_code
_entity_poly.pdbx_strand_id
1 'polypeptide(L)'
;MCHSPTFTPYNPGSRLGPHTLSAANARRWSAWHDPNGFTLLEMLVALFLLGGILAIMIPRISFEEDLRSTGRTLIGVLRTLQGEAATKQTPLKLYFDLDQGLYWMMLVEGKEERLPLDPAWKTPRALPESIRLTEVSIGPDKHVSGRADVSFFTNGRIEPVTMYLMDSKNNLLGLAVDSLTGGIRVSDERFDIPRTRFIPDRVRTLLKPRSQTGAAGSVIDGLPKPSIGQDAPKQTPNQRQ
;
A
#
# COMPACT_ATOMS: atom_id res chain seq x y z
N MET A 1 -84.93 4.96 -35.23
CA MET A 1 -84.77 3.61 -34.62
C MET A 1 -83.63 3.72 -33.62
N CYS A 2 -83.88 4.12 -32.38
CA CYS A 2 -84.46 3.34 -31.26
C CYS A 2 -83.62 2.11 -30.91
N HIS A 3 -82.84 2.20 -29.82
CA HIS A 3 -82.80 1.16 -28.78
C HIS A 3 -82.30 1.78 -27.47
N SER A 4 -83.22 1.89 -26.51
CA SER A 4 -82.94 2.16 -25.10
C SER A 4 -82.49 0.86 -24.42
N PRO A 5 -81.54 0.90 -23.47
CA PRO A 5 -81.40 -0.15 -22.49
C PRO A 5 -82.13 0.21 -21.19
N THR A 6 -82.81 -0.81 -20.70
CA THR A 6 -83.77 -0.90 -19.61
C THR A 6 -83.13 -0.65 -18.25
N PHE A 7 -83.79 0.18 -17.43
CA PHE A 7 -83.45 0.43 -16.03
C PHE A 7 -83.97 -0.74 -15.17
N THR A 8 -83.08 -1.52 -14.57
CA THR A 8 -83.45 -2.50 -13.54
C THR A 8 -83.52 -1.83 -12.15
N PRO A 9 -84.56 -2.10 -11.35
CA PRO A 9 -84.73 -1.46 -10.06
C PRO A 9 -83.70 -1.94 -9.04
N TYR A 10 -83.20 -0.98 -8.26
CA TYR A 10 -82.39 -1.15 -7.07
C TYR A 10 -83.16 -1.96 -6.00
N ASN A 11 -82.57 -3.06 -5.54
CA ASN A 11 -83.09 -3.94 -4.49
C ASN A 11 -82.33 -3.69 -3.17
N PRO A 12 -82.88 -2.93 -2.21
CA PRO A 12 -82.26 -2.71 -0.91
C PRO A 12 -82.65 -3.86 0.04
N GLY A 13 -82.05 -5.04 -0.15
CA GLY A 13 -82.61 -6.23 0.47
C GLY A 13 -81.70 -7.44 0.59
N SER A 14 -80.39 -7.29 0.70
CA SER A 14 -79.50 -8.38 1.13
C SER A 14 -78.84 -8.01 2.44
N ARG A 15 -79.45 -8.50 3.53
CA ARG A 15 -78.89 -8.55 4.89
C ARG A 15 -77.49 -9.15 4.85
N LEU A 16 -76.47 -8.31 4.99
CA LEU A 16 -75.15 -8.74 5.41
C LEU A 16 -75.27 -9.11 6.90
N GLY A 17 -75.25 -10.41 7.18
CA GLY A 17 -75.05 -10.89 8.54
C GLY A 17 -73.71 -10.38 9.09
N PRO A 18 -73.55 -10.26 10.42
CA PRO A 18 -72.29 -9.83 10.99
C PRO A 18 -71.22 -10.86 10.62
N HIS A 19 -70.33 -10.48 9.70
CA HIS A 19 -69.05 -11.16 9.53
C HIS A 19 -68.32 -10.97 10.85
N THR A 20 -68.33 -12.01 11.68
CA THR A 20 -67.52 -12.11 12.87
C THR A 20 -66.07 -12.05 12.41
N LEU A 21 -65.51 -10.85 12.40
CA LEU A 21 -64.07 -10.67 12.33
C LEU A 21 -63.50 -11.33 13.59
N SER A 22 -63.10 -12.59 13.43
CA SER A 22 -62.27 -13.30 14.38
C SER A 22 -60.98 -12.50 14.51
N ALA A 23 -60.98 -11.57 15.47
CA ALA A 23 -59.81 -10.84 15.93
C ALA A 23 -58.93 -11.78 16.75
N ALA A 24 -58.44 -12.86 16.13
CA ALA A 24 -57.62 -13.88 16.74
C ALA A 24 -56.17 -13.75 16.26
N ASN A 25 -55.57 -12.56 16.39
CA ASN A 25 -54.11 -12.44 16.51
C ASN A 25 -53.63 -11.03 16.92
N ALA A 26 -54.37 -10.35 17.80
CA ALA A 26 -53.73 -9.35 18.65
C ALA A 26 -52.90 -10.11 19.69
N ARG A 27 -51.74 -10.64 19.30
CA ARG A 27 -50.76 -11.18 20.23
C ARG A 27 -50.25 -10.02 21.09
N ARG A 28 -51.01 -9.71 22.14
CA ARG A 28 -50.58 -9.35 23.48
C ARG A 28 -49.10 -8.92 23.57
N TRP A 29 -48.79 -7.72 23.07
CA TRP A 29 -47.53 -7.02 23.39
C TRP A 29 -47.65 -6.25 24.72
N SER A 30 -48.63 -6.60 25.57
CA SER A 30 -48.97 -5.87 26.80
C SER A 30 -48.63 -6.65 28.08
N ALA A 31 -47.52 -7.41 28.09
CA ALA A 31 -47.21 -8.31 29.20
C ALA A 31 -45.89 -7.99 29.92
N TRP A 32 -45.39 -6.76 29.85
CA TRP A 32 -44.18 -6.35 30.57
C TRP A 32 -44.25 -4.92 31.13
N HIS A 33 -45.44 -4.43 31.49
CA HIS A 33 -45.54 -3.26 32.37
C HIS A 33 -45.95 -3.78 33.75
N ASP A 34 -44.96 -4.29 34.49
CA ASP A 34 -45.12 -4.41 35.94
C ASP A 34 -45.25 -2.98 36.51
N PRO A 35 -46.26 -2.68 37.34
CA PRO A 35 -46.47 -1.34 37.92
C PRO A 35 -45.46 -0.98 39.03
N ASN A 36 -44.40 -1.77 39.19
CA ASN A 36 -43.33 -1.50 40.13
C ASN A 36 -42.31 -0.57 39.47
N GLY A 37 -42.04 0.57 40.09
CA GLY A 37 -41.06 1.54 39.59
C GLY A 37 -39.66 0.93 39.44
N PHE A 38 -38.91 1.42 38.46
CA PHE A 38 -37.53 1.02 38.20
C PHE A 38 -36.64 1.24 39.44
N THR A 39 -35.77 0.28 39.74
CA THR A 39 -34.80 0.42 40.82
C THR A 39 -33.64 1.34 40.40
N LEU A 40 -32.97 1.98 41.37
CA LEU A 40 -31.77 2.78 41.09
C LEU A 40 -30.65 1.95 40.43
N LEU A 41 -30.52 0.68 40.82
CA LEU A 41 -29.54 -0.23 40.26
C LEU A 41 -29.81 -0.53 38.78
N GLU A 42 -31.08 -0.73 38.43
CA GLU A 42 -31.49 -1.00 37.05
C GLU A 42 -31.22 0.18 36.14
N MET A 43 -31.49 1.40 36.60
CA MET A 43 -31.13 2.61 35.87
C MET A 43 -29.61 2.76 35.71
N LEU A 44 -28.81 2.39 36.73
CA LEU A 44 -27.35 2.42 36.65
C LEU A 44 -26.81 1.42 35.62
N VAL A 45 -27.34 0.19 35.63
CA VAL A 45 -26.96 -0.84 34.65
C VAL A 45 -27.42 -0.45 33.25
N ALA A 46 -28.63 0.09 33.11
CA ALA A 46 -29.16 0.54 31.82
C ALA A 46 -28.30 1.68 31.23
N LEU A 47 -27.91 2.67 32.04
CA LEU A 47 -27.02 3.75 31.61
C LEU A 47 -25.62 3.24 31.25
N PHE A 48 -25.09 2.27 32.01
CA PHE A 48 -23.81 1.64 31.72
C PHE A 48 -23.84 0.88 30.38
N LEU A 49 -24.89 0.08 30.14
CA LEU A 49 -25.07 -0.66 28.89
C LEU A 49 -25.30 0.28 27.71
N LEU A 50 -26.15 1.29 27.88
CA LEU A 50 -26.39 2.32 26.87
C LEU A 50 -25.10 3.07 26.52
N GLY A 51 -24.33 3.50 27.53
CA GLY A 51 -23.04 4.15 27.36
C GLY A 51 -22.01 3.27 26.64
N GLY A 52 -21.96 1.97 26.99
CA GLY A 52 -21.09 1.00 26.33
C GLY A 52 -21.45 0.81 24.85
N ILE A 53 -22.74 0.72 24.51
CA ILE A 53 -23.20 0.60 23.12
C ILE A 53 -22.89 1.89 22.36
N LEU A 54 -23.13 3.07 22.95
CA LEU A 54 -22.79 4.36 22.35
C LEU A 54 -21.29 4.48 22.07
N ALA A 55 -20.41 3.98 22.96
CA ALA A 55 -18.97 4.00 22.77
C ALA A 55 -18.51 3.15 21.56
N ILE A 56 -19.18 2.03 21.31
CA ILE A 56 -18.91 1.16 20.14
C ILE A 56 -19.50 1.76 18.86
N MET A 57 -20.64 2.45 18.98
CA MET A 57 -21.36 3.06 17.86
C MET A 57 -20.77 4.38 17.36
N ILE A 58 -19.75 4.94 18.02
CA ILE A 58 -19.06 6.14 17.52
C ILE A 58 -18.50 5.79 16.13
N PRO A 59 -19.04 6.35 15.03
CA PRO A 59 -18.44 6.14 13.73
C PRO A 59 -17.03 6.74 13.80
N ARG A 60 -16.02 5.95 13.40
CA ARG A 60 -14.68 6.50 13.15
C ARG A 60 -14.82 7.43 11.94
N ILE A 61 -15.13 8.69 12.18
CA ILE A 61 -15.15 9.71 11.16
C ILE A 61 -13.68 9.96 10.80
N SER A 62 -13.18 9.21 9.82
CA SER A 62 -11.96 9.61 9.13
C SER A 62 -12.35 10.82 8.27
N PHE A 63 -11.93 12.01 8.67
CA PHE A 63 -11.94 13.14 7.77
C PHE A 63 -11.01 12.77 6.63
N GLU A 64 -11.58 12.39 5.48
CA GLU A 64 -10.81 12.01 4.31
C GLU A 64 -10.13 13.28 3.81
N GLU A 65 -8.87 13.47 4.22
CA GLU A 65 -8.07 14.58 3.72
C GLU A 65 -7.83 14.38 2.22
N ASP A 66 -7.91 15.48 1.47
CA ASP A 66 -7.71 15.44 0.02
C ASP A 66 -6.23 15.10 -0.27
N LEU A 67 -6.01 14.08 -1.08
CA LEU A 67 -4.69 13.64 -1.55
C LEU A 67 -3.85 14.81 -2.08
N ARG A 68 -4.48 15.73 -2.82
CA ARG A 68 -3.79 16.92 -3.38
C ARG A 68 -3.38 17.90 -2.28
N SER A 69 -4.19 18.01 -1.22
CA SER A 69 -3.88 18.86 -0.07
C SER A 69 -2.68 18.31 0.71
N THR A 70 -2.64 17.01 0.99
CA THR A 70 -1.52 16.34 1.67
C THR A 70 -0.26 16.38 0.82
N GLY A 71 -0.38 16.16 -0.50
CA GLY A 71 0.74 16.36 -1.43
C GLY A 71 1.29 17.79 -1.36
N ARG A 72 0.42 18.81 -1.31
CA ARG A 72 0.83 20.21 -1.18
C ARG A 72 1.49 20.51 0.17
N THR A 73 1.01 19.92 1.25
CA THR A 73 1.66 19.98 2.57
C THR A 73 3.06 19.39 2.52
N LEU A 74 3.23 18.24 1.87
CA LEU A 74 4.53 17.59 1.72
C LEU A 74 5.49 18.40 0.86
N ILE A 75 5.02 19.00 -0.25
CA ILE A 75 5.79 19.96 -1.06
C ILE A 75 6.26 21.15 -0.19
N GLY A 76 5.37 21.66 0.66
CA GLY A 76 5.70 22.71 1.62
C GLY A 76 6.81 22.29 2.58
N VAL A 77 6.71 21.09 3.15
CA VAL A 77 7.75 20.50 4.01
C VAL A 77 9.09 20.43 3.29
N LEU A 78 9.12 19.85 2.08
CA LEU A 78 10.37 19.72 1.30
C LEU A 78 11.01 21.09 1.04
N ARG A 79 10.22 22.09 0.63
CA ARG A 79 10.72 23.45 0.36
C ARG A 79 11.19 24.14 1.64
N THR A 80 10.48 23.96 2.76
CA THR A 80 10.88 24.52 4.05
C THR A 80 12.22 23.93 4.51
N LEU A 81 12.37 22.60 4.47
CA LEU A 81 13.63 21.95 4.86
C LEU A 81 14.79 22.34 3.93
N GLN A 82 14.54 22.49 2.63
CA GLN A 82 15.52 23.01 1.68
C GLN A 82 15.98 24.43 2.06
N GLY A 83 15.03 25.32 2.35
CA GLY A 83 15.32 26.69 2.80
C GLY A 83 16.04 26.74 4.14
N GLU A 84 15.66 25.86 5.08
CA GLU A 84 16.31 25.74 6.38
C GLU A 84 17.76 25.24 6.27
N ALA A 85 18.00 24.20 5.47
CA ALA A 85 19.35 23.67 5.26
C ALA A 85 20.27 24.73 4.64
N ALA A 86 19.76 25.50 3.68
CA ALA A 86 20.49 26.59 3.04
C ALA A 86 20.74 27.77 4.00
N THR A 87 19.73 28.18 4.77
CA THR A 87 19.83 29.35 5.66
C THR A 87 20.69 29.07 6.88
N LYS A 88 20.51 27.90 7.51
CA LYS A 88 21.23 27.49 8.71
C LYS A 88 22.60 26.86 8.40
N GLN A 89 22.94 26.68 7.11
CA GLN A 89 24.17 26.02 6.66
C GLN A 89 24.39 24.66 7.35
N THR A 90 23.30 23.94 7.62
CA THR A 90 23.33 22.64 8.29
C THR A 90 22.62 21.61 7.41
N PRO A 91 23.29 20.53 6.97
CA PRO A 91 22.63 19.50 6.19
C PRO A 91 21.51 18.83 7.00
N LEU A 92 20.43 18.47 6.34
CA LEU A 92 19.27 17.82 6.95
C LEU A 92 18.98 16.51 6.23
N LYS A 93 18.36 15.58 6.95
CA LYS A 93 17.74 14.38 6.39
C LYS A 93 16.28 14.31 6.76
N LEU A 94 15.42 14.01 5.80
CA LEU A 94 14.02 13.71 6.03
C LEU A 94 13.81 12.21 5.89
N TYR A 95 13.46 11.56 6.98
CA TYR A 95 13.10 10.16 7.02
C TYR A 95 11.61 9.98 6.75
N PHE A 96 11.29 8.91 6.02
CA PHE A 96 9.96 8.40 5.80
C PHE A 96 9.90 6.96 6.28
N ASP A 97 8.87 6.61 7.04
CA ASP A 97 8.48 5.24 7.35
C ASP A 97 7.22 4.92 6.55
N LEU A 98 7.38 4.16 5.47
CA LEU A 98 6.32 3.82 4.53
C LEU A 98 5.29 2.88 5.15
N ASP A 99 5.69 2.10 6.16
CA ASP A 99 4.82 1.11 6.79
C ASP A 99 3.87 1.79 7.78
N GLN A 100 4.37 2.80 8.51
CA GLN A 100 3.59 3.55 9.50
C GLN A 100 3.00 4.86 8.93
N GLY A 101 3.43 5.30 7.75
CA GLY A 101 3.04 6.60 7.19
C GLY A 101 3.59 7.77 8.00
N LEU A 102 4.77 7.62 8.60
CA LEU A 102 5.41 8.65 9.44
C LEU A 102 6.56 9.32 8.71
N TYR A 103 6.83 10.58 9.03
CA TYR A 103 8.02 11.29 8.58
C TYR A 103 8.58 12.21 9.66
N TRP A 104 9.90 12.32 9.73
CA TRP A 104 10.62 13.17 10.67
C TRP A 104 11.95 13.63 10.08
N MET A 105 12.50 14.73 10.59
CA MET A 105 13.77 15.25 10.12
C MET A 105 14.85 15.17 11.20
N MET A 106 16.09 15.00 10.74
CA MET A 106 17.30 14.98 11.55
C MET A 106 18.30 15.97 10.97
N LEU A 107 19.05 16.64 11.84
CA LEU A 107 20.20 17.43 11.43
C LEU A 107 21.41 16.51 11.31
N VAL A 108 22.22 16.73 10.28
CA VAL A 108 23.47 15.99 10.08
C VAL A 108 24.63 16.89 10.45
N GLU A 109 25.34 16.53 11.51
CA GLU A 109 26.51 17.28 11.99
C GLU A 109 27.75 16.37 11.87
N GLY A 110 28.48 16.54 10.76
CA GLY A 110 29.58 15.65 10.41
C GLY A 110 29.09 14.23 10.10
N LYS A 111 29.32 13.29 11.03
CA LYS A 111 28.89 11.87 10.92
C LYS A 111 27.76 11.53 11.87
N GLU A 112 27.33 12.46 12.71
CA GLU A 112 26.26 12.24 13.69
C GLU A 112 24.94 12.83 13.20
N GLU A 113 23.85 12.18 13.57
CA GLU A 113 22.50 12.68 13.36
C GLU A 113 21.93 13.18 14.68
N ARG A 114 21.38 14.40 14.70
CA ARG A 114 20.83 15.05 15.89
C ARG A 114 19.39 15.46 15.67
N LEU A 115 18.61 15.42 16.75
CA LEU A 115 17.23 15.90 16.74
C LEU A 115 17.19 17.42 16.57
N PRO A 116 16.22 17.94 15.80
CA PRO A 116 15.99 19.37 15.68
C PRO A 116 15.55 20.02 16.99
N LEU A 117 16.07 21.23 17.22
CA LEU A 117 15.69 22.07 18.35
C LEU A 117 14.26 22.63 18.18
N ASP A 118 13.81 22.76 16.94
CA ASP A 118 12.46 23.24 16.62
C ASP A 118 11.40 22.28 17.21
N PRO A 119 10.51 22.76 18.11
CA PRO A 119 9.45 21.94 18.68
C PRO A 119 8.58 21.27 17.62
N ALA A 120 8.41 21.86 16.44
CA ALA A 120 7.61 21.30 15.36
C ALA A 120 8.17 19.99 14.78
N TRP A 121 9.43 19.68 15.06
CA TRP A 121 10.13 18.51 14.53
C TRP A 121 10.67 17.55 15.61
N LYS A 122 10.38 17.81 16.88
CA LYS A 122 10.77 16.93 17.99
C LYS A 122 10.06 15.58 17.96
N THR A 123 8.90 15.50 17.30
CA THR A 123 8.11 14.28 17.20
C THR A 123 7.87 13.92 15.72
N PRO A 124 7.84 12.62 15.39
CA PRO A 124 7.44 12.17 14.07
C PRO A 124 6.04 12.66 13.71
N ARG A 125 5.88 13.11 12.47
CA ARG A 125 4.61 13.56 11.91
C ARG A 125 3.97 12.42 11.14
N ALA A 126 2.65 12.29 11.24
CA ALA A 126 1.89 11.29 10.51
C ALA A 126 1.30 11.88 9.23
N LEU A 127 1.24 11.04 8.19
CA LEU A 127 0.33 11.24 7.07
C LEU A 127 -1.11 10.96 7.54
N PRO A 128 -2.12 11.56 6.89
CA PRO A 128 -3.52 11.25 7.17
C PRO A 128 -3.80 9.76 6.97
N GLU A 129 -4.64 9.16 7.81
CA GLU A 129 -4.93 7.71 7.77
C GLU A 129 -5.47 7.23 6.41
N SER A 130 -6.12 8.12 5.65
CA SER A 130 -6.64 7.84 4.32
C SER A 130 -5.57 7.81 3.22
N ILE A 131 -4.33 8.21 3.50
CA ILE A 131 -3.27 8.41 2.50
C ILE A 131 -2.05 7.59 2.86
N ARG A 132 -1.61 6.75 1.92
CA ARG A 132 -0.42 5.92 2.05
C ARG A 132 0.69 6.36 1.13
N LEU A 133 1.93 6.25 1.61
CA LEU A 133 3.13 6.41 0.79
C LEU A 133 3.46 5.06 0.15
N THR A 134 3.11 4.89 -1.13
CA THR A 134 3.24 3.60 -1.82
C THR A 134 4.65 3.30 -2.28
N GLU A 135 5.41 4.35 -2.58
CA GLU A 135 6.77 4.21 -3.10
C GLU A 135 7.54 5.52 -2.91
N VAL A 136 8.81 5.39 -2.56
CA VAL A 136 9.80 6.47 -2.52
C VAL A 136 11.04 5.97 -3.24
N SER A 137 11.43 6.67 -4.30
CA SER A 137 12.64 6.39 -5.08
C SER A 137 13.63 7.53 -4.88
N ILE A 138 14.81 7.22 -4.35
CA ILE A 138 15.90 8.16 -4.09
C ILE A 138 17.04 7.76 -5.01
N GLY A 139 17.29 8.58 -6.04
CA GLY A 139 18.21 8.18 -7.12
C GLY A 139 17.83 6.82 -7.72
N PRO A 140 18.73 5.81 -7.72
CA PRO A 140 18.43 4.46 -8.22
C PRO A 140 17.68 3.57 -7.23
N ASP A 141 17.68 3.94 -5.94
CA ASP A 141 17.16 3.10 -4.87
C ASP A 141 15.66 3.33 -4.71
N LYS A 142 14.91 2.23 -4.73
CA LYS A 142 13.45 2.24 -4.67
C LYS A 142 12.97 1.53 -3.42
N HIS A 143 12.17 2.24 -2.64
CA HIS A 143 11.56 1.77 -1.41
C HIS A 143 10.04 1.68 -1.61
N VAL A 144 9.45 0.53 -1.29
CA VAL A 144 7.99 0.30 -1.29
C VAL A 144 7.45 -0.03 0.10
N SER A 145 8.36 -0.19 1.07
CA SER A 145 8.10 -0.52 2.47
C SER A 145 9.31 -0.12 3.30
N GLY A 146 9.16 -0.09 4.62
CA GLY A 146 10.23 0.25 5.54
C GLY A 146 10.62 1.74 5.50
N ARG A 147 11.90 2.03 5.76
CA ARG A 147 12.40 3.40 5.86
C ARG A 147 13.15 3.85 4.61
N ALA A 148 13.00 5.12 4.29
CA ALA A 148 13.72 5.83 3.24
C ALA A 148 14.12 7.23 3.75
N ASP A 149 15.27 7.75 3.35
CA ASP A 149 15.72 9.09 3.73
C ASP A 149 16.10 9.96 2.55
N VAL A 150 15.71 11.23 2.58
CA VAL A 150 16.04 12.23 1.56
C VAL A 150 16.98 13.26 2.16
N SER A 151 18.13 13.47 1.50
CA SER A 151 19.14 14.43 1.96
C SER A 151 18.89 15.85 1.43
N PHE A 152 19.07 16.84 2.29
CA PHE A 152 19.05 18.27 1.98
C PHE A 152 20.42 18.86 2.26
N PHE A 153 20.96 19.56 1.25
CA PHE A 153 22.32 20.07 1.27
C PHE A 153 22.35 21.58 1.57
N THR A 154 23.43 22.05 2.18
CA THR A 154 23.62 23.45 2.58
C THR A 154 23.68 24.45 1.42
N ASN A 155 23.88 23.96 0.20
CA ASN A 155 23.79 24.73 -1.03
C ASN A 155 22.35 24.89 -1.56
N GLY A 156 21.34 24.44 -0.79
CA GLY A 156 19.94 24.48 -1.17
C GLY A 156 19.54 23.41 -2.18
N ARG A 157 20.38 22.40 -2.44
CA ARG A 157 20.00 21.24 -3.26
C ARG A 157 19.26 20.21 -2.41
N ILE A 158 18.38 19.48 -3.06
CA ILE A 158 17.70 18.31 -2.51
C ILE A 158 18.15 17.11 -3.33
N GLU A 159 18.37 15.99 -2.65
CA GLU A 159 18.56 14.71 -3.31
C GLU A 159 17.38 14.39 -4.24
N PRO A 160 17.62 13.93 -5.49
CA PRO A 160 16.53 13.61 -6.40
C PRO A 160 15.65 12.51 -5.80
N VAL A 161 14.39 12.84 -5.56
CA VAL A 161 13.40 11.92 -4.99
C VAL A 161 12.13 11.91 -5.82
N THR A 162 11.59 10.72 -6.09
CA THR A 162 10.25 10.54 -6.63
C THR A 162 9.41 9.73 -5.65
N MET A 163 8.28 10.27 -5.22
CA MET A 163 7.40 9.65 -4.25
C MET A 163 5.98 9.55 -4.80
N TYR A 164 5.27 8.50 -4.40
CA TYR A 164 3.91 8.23 -4.84
C TYR A 164 3.00 8.05 -3.63
N LEU A 165 2.05 8.97 -3.49
CA LEU A 165 1.00 8.89 -2.49
C LEU A 165 -0.24 8.29 -3.14
N MET A 166 -1.01 7.55 -2.36
CA MET A 166 -2.28 6.99 -2.80
C MET A 166 -3.33 7.10 -1.71
N ASP A 167 -4.53 7.52 -2.08
CA ASP A 167 -5.65 7.59 -1.15
C ASP A 167 -6.39 6.25 -1.00
N SER A 168 -7.44 6.24 -0.18
CA SER A 168 -8.32 5.09 0.06
C SER A 168 -9.05 4.61 -1.21
N LYS A 169 -9.23 5.50 -2.19
CA LYS A 169 -9.94 5.29 -3.47
C LYS A 169 -8.99 4.88 -4.59
N ASN A 170 -7.72 4.62 -4.28
CA ASN A 170 -6.64 4.31 -5.23
C ASN A 170 -6.34 5.44 -6.24
N ASN A 171 -6.64 6.69 -5.91
CA ASN A 171 -6.13 7.83 -6.68
C ASN A 171 -4.64 8.00 -6.40
N LEU A 172 -3.83 8.11 -7.46
CA LEU A 172 -2.39 8.27 -7.37
C LEU A 172 -2.00 9.74 -7.41
N LEU A 173 -1.02 10.13 -6.61
CA LEU A 173 -0.33 11.41 -6.71
C LEU A 173 1.18 11.19 -6.67
N GLY A 174 1.83 11.40 -7.80
CA GLY A 174 3.28 11.42 -7.92
C GLY A 174 3.85 12.80 -7.60
N LEU A 175 4.90 12.85 -6.79
CA LEU A 175 5.75 14.02 -6.61
C LEU A 175 7.18 13.67 -7.02
N ALA A 176 7.81 14.50 -7.85
CA ALA A 176 9.19 14.32 -8.27
C ALA A 176 9.98 15.61 -8.03
N VAL A 177 11.06 15.51 -7.27
CA VAL A 177 12.01 16.59 -6.99
C VAL A 177 13.18 16.48 -7.96
N ASP A 178 13.38 17.53 -8.75
CA ASP A 178 14.53 17.63 -9.65
C ASP A 178 15.71 18.31 -8.93
N SER A 179 16.86 17.62 -8.86
CA SER A 179 18.04 18.12 -8.13
C SER A 179 18.82 19.24 -8.81
N LEU A 180 18.54 19.52 -10.09
CA LEU A 180 19.21 20.54 -10.89
C LEU A 180 18.45 21.87 -10.81
N THR A 181 17.14 21.82 -10.94
CA THR A 181 16.26 23.00 -10.89
C THR A 181 15.73 23.29 -9.49
N GLY A 182 15.80 22.31 -8.58
CA GLY A 182 15.12 22.37 -7.28
C GLY A 182 13.59 22.38 -7.41
N GLY A 183 13.07 22.17 -8.62
CA GLY A 183 11.65 22.18 -8.92
C GLY A 183 10.98 20.90 -8.43
N ILE A 184 9.76 21.05 -7.91
CA ILE A 184 8.92 19.91 -7.52
C ILE A 184 7.81 19.79 -8.55
N ARG A 185 7.81 18.66 -9.27
CA ARG A 185 6.79 18.29 -10.24
C ARG A 185 5.73 17.45 -9.56
N VAL A 186 4.48 17.65 -9.94
CA VAL A 186 3.33 16.89 -9.44
C VAL A 186 2.61 16.29 -10.64
N SER A 187 2.18 15.05 -10.50
CA SER A 187 1.48 14.31 -11.54
C SER A 187 0.43 13.41 -10.90
N ASP A 188 -0.74 13.32 -11.51
CA ASP A 188 -1.78 12.35 -11.11
C ASP A 188 -1.50 10.95 -11.73
N GLU A 189 -0.46 10.87 -12.58
CA GLU A 189 0.06 9.65 -13.19
C GLU A 189 1.49 9.35 -12.72
N ARG A 190 1.92 8.10 -12.92
CA ARG A 190 3.29 7.69 -12.63
C ARG A 190 4.26 8.44 -13.53
N PHE A 191 5.34 8.97 -12.97
CA PHE A 191 6.40 9.54 -13.80
C PHE A 191 7.10 8.41 -14.55
N ASP A 192 7.20 8.56 -15.88
CA ASP A 192 8.04 7.71 -16.71
C ASP A 192 9.52 8.02 -16.42
N ILE A 193 10.07 7.35 -15.40
CA ILE A 193 11.51 7.39 -15.14
C ILE A 193 12.17 6.50 -16.20
N PRO A 194 13.07 7.02 -17.06
CA PRO A 194 13.84 6.19 -17.96
C PRO A 194 14.58 5.16 -17.12
N ARG A 195 14.24 3.87 -17.27
CA ARG A 195 14.99 2.80 -16.63
C ARG A 195 16.39 2.81 -17.24
N THR A 196 17.34 3.51 -16.64
CA THR A 196 18.77 3.39 -16.96
C THR A 196 19.26 2.03 -16.48
N ARG A 197 18.80 0.96 -17.13
CA ARG A 197 19.48 -0.31 -17.15
C ARG A 197 20.65 -0.17 -18.13
N PHE A 198 21.66 0.61 -17.74
CA PHE A 198 22.97 0.53 -18.37
C PHE A 198 23.58 -0.79 -17.91
N ILE A 199 23.29 -1.87 -18.63
CA ILE A 199 24.15 -3.05 -18.62
C ILE A 199 25.22 -2.71 -19.65
N PRO A 200 26.46 -2.38 -19.25
CA PRO A 200 27.54 -2.22 -20.21
C PRO A 200 27.64 -3.51 -21.03
N ASP A 201 27.75 -3.43 -22.36
CA ASP A 201 27.82 -4.62 -23.23
C ASP A 201 28.92 -5.62 -22.81
N ARG A 202 29.90 -5.12 -22.04
CA ARG A 202 31.01 -5.85 -21.43
C ARG A 202 30.60 -6.97 -20.46
N VAL A 203 29.44 -6.87 -19.80
CA VAL A 203 28.96 -7.90 -18.84
C VAL A 203 27.98 -8.89 -19.46
N ARG A 204 27.42 -8.61 -20.66
CA ARG A 204 26.57 -9.57 -21.39
C ARG A 204 27.33 -10.82 -21.83
N THR A 205 28.62 -10.69 -22.15
CA THR A 205 29.49 -11.82 -22.53
C THR A 205 29.84 -12.74 -21.35
N LEU A 206 29.81 -12.21 -20.12
CA LEU A 206 30.11 -12.97 -18.89
C LEU A 206 28.87 -13.69 -18.31
N LEU A 207 27.67 -13.26 -18.69
CA LEU A 207 26.39 -13.88 -18.31
C LEU A 207 25.94 -14.97 -19.30
N LYS A 208 26.89 -15.74 -19.84
CA LYS A 208 26.54 -17.02 -20.49
C LYS A 208 26.34 -18.05 -19.38
N PRO A 209 25.19 -18.75 -19.29
CA PRO A 209 25.10 -19.92 -18.44
C PRO A 209 26.20 -20.89 -18.90
N ARG A 210 27.06 -21.30 -17.98
CA ARG A 210 28.06 -22.35 -18.21
C ARG A 210 27.30 -23.68 -18.40
N SER A 211 26.73 -23.89 -19.57
CA SER A 211 26.23 -25.20 -19.98
C SER A 211 27.43 -26.04 -20.43
N GLN A 212 27.63 -27.12 -19.67
CA GLN A 212 28.32 -28.36 -20.02
C GLN A 212 29.86 -28.33 -19.93
N THR A 213 30.35 -28.69 -18.74
CA THR A 213 31.55 -29.51 -18.57
C THR A 213 31.08 -30.94 -18.33
N GLY A 214 31.38 -31.87 -19.23
CA GLY A 214 31.12 -33.30 -19.02
C GLY A 214 31.37 -34.18 -20.26
N ALA A 215 32.48 -34.94 -20.20
CA ALA A 215 32.72 -36.26 -20.80
C ALA A 215 32.58 -36.40 -22.33
N ALA A 216 33.70 -36.53 -23.06
CA ALA A 216 34.37 -37.81 -23.33
C ALA A 216 33.57 -38.70 -24.31
N GLY A 217 34.13 -38.85 -25.51
CA GLY A 217 33.55 -39.63 -26.60
C GLY A 217 33.33 -41.10 -26.23
N SER A 218 32.16 -41.59 -26.60
CA SER A 218 31.81 -43.01 -26.59
C SER A 218 31.43 -43.39 -28.02
N VAL A 219 32.19 -44.37 -28.50
CA VAL A 219 32.11 -45.13 -29.76
C VAL A 219 30.70 -45.68 -30.00
N ILE A 220 30.27 -45.66 -31.28
CA ILE A 220 29.16 -46.47 -31.77
C ILE A 220 29.66 -47.41 -32.87
N ASP A 221 29.27 -48.66 -32.71
CA ASP A 221 29.69 -49.88 -33.39
C ASP A 221 29.37 -49.96 -34.89
N GLY A 222 30.24 -50.69 -35.61
CA GLY A 222 30.03 -51.18 -36.98
C GLY A 222 31.15 -52.12 -37.44
N LEU A 223 31.05 -53.42 -37.12
CA LEU A 223 31.85 -54.56 -37.64
C LEU A 223 31.63 -54.76 -39.17
N PRO A 224 32.36 -55.63 -39.94
CA PRO A 224 33.45 -56.54 -39.56
C PRO A 224 34.63 -56.72 -40.56
N LYS A 225 35.76 -57.31 -40.12
CA LYS A 225 36.50 -58.42 -40.80
C LYS A 225 37.75 -58.86 -40.01
N PRO A 226 38.31 -60.07 -40.27
CA PRO A 226 38.83 -60.94 -39.23
C PRO A 226 40.36 -60.96 -39.13
N SER A 227 40.79 -61.40 -37.95
CA SER A 227 42.09 -61.95 -37.56
C SER A 227 42.87 -62.69 -38.64
N ILE A 228 44.17 -62.39 -38.82
CA ILE A 228 45.27 -63.36 -39.08
C ILE A 228 46.62 -62.75 -38.61
N GLY A 229 47.40 -63.54 -37.85
CA GLY A 229 48.88 -63.50 -37.75
C GLY A 229 49.46 -62.65 -36.60
N GLN A 230 49.94 -63.21 -35.47
CA GLN A 230 51.30 -63.79 -35.27
C GLN A 230 52.39 -62.84 -35.80
N ASP A 231 53.18 -62.15 -34.97
CA ASP A 231 54.26 -62.67 -34.12
C ASP A 231 54.53 -61.68 -32.95
N ALA A 232 54.53 -62.13 -31.69
CA ALA A 232 55.68 -62.64 -30.93
C ALA A 232 56.68 -61.55 -30.44
N PRO A 233 57.31 -61.75 -29.25
CA PRO A 233 57.50 -60.69 -28.27
C PRO A 233 58.97 -60.30 -28.07
N LYS A 234 59.25 -59.14 -27.48
CA LYS A 234 60.42 -59.00 -26.60
C LYS A 234 60.16 -58.18 -25.34
N GLN A 235 60.21 -58.93 -24.25
CA GLN A 235 60.36 -58.59 -22.85
C GLN A 235 61.67 -57.84 -22.54
N THR A 236 61.55 -56.74 -21.78
CA THR A 236 62.30 -56.35 -20.55
C THR A 236 63.85 -56.27 -20.56
N PRO A 237 64.55 -55.88 -19.46
CA PRO A 237 64.28 -54.92 -18.37
C PRO A 237 65.53 -54.07 -17.96
N ASN A 238 65.32 -53.19 -16.97
CA ASN A 238 66.17 -52.98 -15.77
C ASN A 238 67.51 -52.21 -15.76
N GLN A 239 67.60 -51.40 -14.68
CA GLN A 239 68.74 -51.04 -13.82
C GLN A 239 69.77 -50.05 -14.39
N ARG A 240 69.87 -48.83 -13.85
CA ARG A 240 70.69 -48.48 -12.66
C ARG A 240 72.12 -49.05 -12.75
N GLN A 241 73.01 -48.27 -13.35
CA GLN A 241 74.14 -47.59 -12.71
C GLN A 241 74.73 -46.58 -13.70
#